data_AF-A0A0C9TLC9-F1
#
_entry.id   AF-A0A0C9TLC9-F1
#
_cell.length_a   1.000
_cell.length_b   1.000
_cell.length_c   1.000
_cell.angle_alpha   90.00
_cell.angle_beta   90.00
_cell.angle_gamma   90.00
#
_symmetry.space_group_name_H-M   'P 1'
#
loop_
_entity.id
_entity.type
_entity.pdbx_description
1 polymer ?
#
loop_
_entity_poly.entity_id
_entity_poly.type
_entity_poly.pdbx_seq_one_letter_code
_entity_poly.pdbx_strand_id
1 'polypeptide(L)'
;FFEKCAVFVSVLDSQIHTPRAVLERDGFLFTVVCTIASRYLTSRPNLHSAALHFAKHLAATSLINGVKSVEMAQAYLLMSVYGLPARRWEEDRSWFYGGLAGRIATDLNLNLAPSSTSGSTSSTTKPLSERHERERMNRTRTWLNCWNVDRSSAVQFGKPTGLEEDETVRGAKAWYRSGINKASGDKYDVHLVAFTELLMIMTRFHERVGVAGAKVRFLLFLFLNMFIDNDGLLLQRDLRAATEATEAELQAWRDAADWSYEHESDKNG
;
A
#
# COMPACT_ATOMS: atom_id res chain seq x y z
N PHE A 1 7.66 -14.95 -6.53
CA PHE A 1 7.14 -13.67 -5.99
C PHE A 1 7.16 -12.58 -7.07
N PHE A 2 8.33 -12.14 -7.56
CA PHE A 2 8.42 -11.02 -8.52
C PHE A 2 7.62 -11.21 -9.82
N GLU A 3 7.43 -12.45 -10.28
CA GLU A 3 6.69 -12.73 -11.52
C GLU A 3 5.15 -12.68 -11.36
N LYS A 4 4.63 -12.97 -10.16
CA LYS A 4 3.18 -13.23 -9.96
C LYS A 4 2.54 -12.33 -8.91
N CYS A 5 3.31 -11.80 -7.95
CA CYS A 5 2.79 -11.08 -6.79
C CYS A 5 3.16 -9.59 -6.81
N ALA A 6 4.39 -9.26 -7.20
CA ALA A 6 4.92 -7.88 -7.07
C ALA A 6 4.11 -6.81 -7.82
N VAL A 7 3.29 -7.21 -8.79
CA VAL A 7 2.38 -6.32 -9.53
C VAL A 7 1.29 -5.70 -8.64
N PHE A 8 0.81 -6.41 -7.61
CA PHE A 8 -0.29 -5.92 -6.75
C PHE A 8 0.22 -5.07 -5.59
N VAL A 9 1.43 -5.36 -5.11
CA VAL A 9 2.09 -4.63 -4.01
C VAL A 9 3.53 -4.38 -4.40
N SER A 10 3.78 -3.22 -5.02
CA SER A 10 5.13 -2.79 -5.41
C SER A 10 5.89 -2.26 -4.19
N VAL A 11 6.24 -3.17 -3.28
CA VAL A 11 7.01 -2.85 -2.07
C VAL A 11 8.45 -3.34 -2.13
N LEU A 12 8.73 -4.43 -2.85
CA LEU A 12 10.07 -5.00 -2.99
C LEU A 12 10.67 -4.68 -4.36
N ASP A 13 11.93 -4.25 -4.36
CA ASP A 13 12.75 -4.05 -5.56
C ASP A 13 13.64 -5.28 -5.82
N SER A 14 13.53 -5.90 -7.00
CA SER A 14 14.24 -7.14 -7.36
C SER A 14 15.76 -7.00 -7.42
N GLN A 15 16.29 -5.78 -7.59
CA GLN A 15 17.73 -5.54 -7.67
C GLN A 15 18.40 -5.55 -6.29
N ILE A 16 17.67 -5.19 -5.24
CA ILE A 16 18.20 -5.18 -3.86
C ILE A 16 17.62 -6.31 -2.98
N HIS A 17 16.42 -6.82 -3.31
CA HIS A 17 15.76 -7.93 -2.62
C HIS A 17 15.96 -9.26 -3.37
N THR A 18 17.22 -9.64 -3.58
CA THR A 18 17.53 -11.00 -4.04
C THR A 18 17.30 -12.00 -2.91
N PRO A 19 16.98 -13.29 -3.19
CA PRO A 19 16.71 -14.27 -2.13
C PRO A 19 17.82 -14.35 -1.07
N ARG A 20 19.08 -14.30 -1.51
CA ARG A 20 20.25 -14.27 -0.63
C ARG A 20 20.31 -12.99 0.21
N ALA A 21 20.17 -11.83 -0.42
CA ALA A 21 20.24 -10.54 0.27
C ALA A 21 19.12 -10.38 1.31
N VAL A 22 17.90 -10.82 0.99
CA VAL A 22 16.78 -10.78 1.94
C VAL A 22 17.01 -11.74 3.10
N LEU A 23 17.45 -12.97 2.84
CA LEU A 23 17.75 -13.94 3.89
C LEU A 23 18.83 -13.46 4.86
N GLU A 24 19.87 -12.80 4.33
CA GLU A 24 20.97 -12.24 5.13
C GLU A 24 20.52 -11.01 5.97
N ARG A 25 19.60 -10.19 5.45
CA ARG A 25 19.12 -8.97 6.13
C ARG A 25 18.01 -9.25 7.14
N ASP A 26 17.01 -10.03 6.73
CA ASP A 26 15.79 -10.25 7.50
C ASP A 26 15.14 -11.60 7.13
N GLY A 27 15.40 -12.60 7.98
CA GLY A 27 14.83 -13.95 7.81
C GLY A 27 13.30 -14.00 7.90
N PHE A 28 12.67 -13.01 8.54
CA PHE A 28 11.22 -12.92 8.62
C PHE A 28 10.62 -12.50 7.28
N LEU A 29 11.12 -11.42 6.67
CA LEU A 29 10.73 -11.00 5.32
C LEU A 29 10.97 -12.13 4.30
N PHE A 30 12.13 -12.77 4.36
CA PHE A 30 12.43 -13.91 3.48
C PHE A 30 11.36 -15.00 3.59
N THR A 31 10.99 -15.37 4.82
CA THR A 31 9.99 -16.41 5.06
C THR A 31 8.61 -16.00 4.57
N VAL A 32 8.22 -14.74 4.75
CA VAL A 32 6.95 -14.20 4.25
C VAL A 32 6.92 -14.22 2.71
N VAL A 33 7.98 -13.79 2.04
CA VAL A 33 8.09 -13.81 0.58
C VAL A 33 7.99 -15.23 0.03
N CYS A 34 8.69 -16.18 0.66
CA CYS A 34 8.62 -17.61 0.32
C CYS A 34 7.20 -18.17 0.55
N THR A 35 6.55 -17.79 1.64
CA THR A 35 5.18 -18.20 1.97
C THR A 35 4.21 -17.73 0.88
N ILE A 36 4.27 -16.47 0.47
CA ILE A 36 3.40 -15.92 -0.56
C ILE A 36 3.68 -16.59 -1.91
N ALA A 37 4.95 -16.74 -2.28
CA ALA A 37 5.35 -17.38 -3.52
C ALA A 37 4.91 -18.85 -3.60
N SER A 38 4.92 -19.58 -2.47
CA SER A 38 4.54 -21.00 -2.44
C SER A 38 3.10 -21.28 -2.83
N ARG A 39 2.19 -20.29 -2.83
CA ARG A 39 0.81 -20.43 -3.34
C ARG A 39 0.75 -20.83 -4.80
N TYR A 40 1.74 -20.39 -5.58
CA TYR A 40 1.82 -20.65 -7.01
C TYR A 40 2.66 -21.89 -7.34
N LEU A 41 3.18 -22.59 -6.33
CA LEU A 41 4.01 -23.77 -6.51
C LEU A 41 3.15 -25.03 -6.48
N THR A 42 2.69 -25.46 -7.65
CA THR A 42 1.85 -26.66 -7.81
C THR A 42 2.57 -27.97 -7.46
N SER A 43 3.90 -28.00 -7.51
CA SER A 43 4.70 -29.22 -7.24
C SER A 43 4.78 -29.59 -5.76
N ARG A 44 4.44 -28.69 -4.83
CA ARG A 44 4.52 -28.93 -3.37
C ARG A 44 3.34 -28.29 -2.62
N PRO A 45 2.14 -28.88 -2.67
CA PRO A 45 0.91 -28.27 -2.14
C PRO A 45 0.96 -28.01 -0.62
N ASN A 46 1.65 -28.86 0.15
CA ASN A 46 1.75 -28.71 1.61
C ASN A 46 2.74 -27.62 2.05
N LEU A 47 3.56 -27.10 1.13
CA LEU A 47 4.60 -26.13 1.46
C LEU A 47 4.00 -24.81 1.97
N HIS A 48 2.90 -24.36 1.39
CA HIS A 48 2.28 -23.10 1.78
C HIS A 48 1.82 -23.10 3.24
N SER A 49 1.15 -24.17 3.67
CA SER A 49 0.68 -24.30 5.06
C SER A 49 1.84 -24.32 6.05
N ALA A 50 2.91 -25.06 5.75
CA ALA A 50 4.10 -25.13 6.59
C ALA A 50 4.83 -23.78 6.66
N ALA A 51 5.04 -23.13 5.52
CA ALA A 51 5.69 -21.83 5.44
C ALA A 51 4.89 -20.74 6.17
N LEU A 52 3.55 -20.75 6.03
CA LEU A 52 2.67 -19.83 6.73
C LEU A 52 2.73 -19.99 8.25
N HIS A 53 2.84 -21.23 8.74
CA HIS A 53 3.05 -21.48 10.17
C HIS A 53 4.35 -20.81 10.66
N PHE A 54 5.46 -20.99 9.93
CA PHE A 54 6.72 -20.34 10.26
C PHE A 54 6.66 -18.81 10.14
N ALA A 55 5.99 -18.27 9.12
CA ALA A 55 5.81 -16.83 8.97
C ALA A 55 5.05 -16.23 10.15
N LYS A 56 3.97 -16.88 10.63
CA LYS A 56 3.22 -16.44 11.82
C LYS A 56 4.05 -16.52 13.09
N HIS A 57 4.85 -17.57 13.23
CA HIS A 57 5.77 -17.71 14.36
C HIS A 57 6.83 -16.61 14.37
N LEU A 58 7.46 -16.35 13.21
CA LEU A 58 8.45 -15.28 13.05
C LEU A 58 7.85 -13.89 13.27
N ALA A 59 6.61 -13.64 12.84
CA ALA A 59 5.92 -12.40 13.17
C ALA A 59 5.87 -12.20 14.71
N ALA A 60 5.40 -13.21 15.45
CA ALA A 60 5.33 -13.12 16.90
C ALA A 60 6.72 -12.90 17.55
N THR A 61 7.74 -13.64 17.14
CA THR A 61 9.08 -13.53 17.74
C THR A 61 9.83 -12.27 17.34
N SER A 62 9.65 -11.77 16.11
CA SER A 62 10.24 -10.50 15.65
C SER A 62 9.71 -9.31 16.45
N LEU A 63 8.48 -9.32 16.96
CA LEU A 63 7.98 -8.25 17.85
C LEU A 63 8.62 -8.28 19.24
N ILE A 64 8.95 -9.46 19.74
CA ILE A 64 9.51 -9.64 21.09
C ILE A 64 11.01 -9.33 21.08
N ASN A 65 11.73 -9.83 20.07
CA ASN A 65 13.20 -9.89 20.07
C ASN A 65 13.85 -9.11 18.92
N GLY A 66 13.09 -8.60 17.96
CA GLY A 66 13.61 -8.05 16.71
C GLY A 66 14.05 -6.59 16.79
N VAL A 67 15.08 -6.25 16.03
CA VAL A 67 15.43 -4.86 15.71
C VAL A 67 14.49 -4.38 14.62
N LYS A 68 13.92 -3.18 14.80
CA LYS A 68 13.05 -2.55 13.79
C LYS A 68 13.87 -2.30 12.52
N SER A 69 13.37 -2.82 11.40
CA SER A 69 13.99 -2.69 10.07
C SER A 69 12.92 -2.34 9.03
N VAL A 70 13.35 -1.83 7.87
CA VAL A 70 12.43 -1.58 6.75
C VAL A 70 11.81 -2.91 6.30
N GLU A 71 12.63 -3.96 6.27
CA GLU A 71 12.25 -5.31 5.86
C GLU A 71 11.19 -5.91 6.80
N MET A 72 11.29 -5.66 8.11
CA MET A 72 10.28 -6.07 9.08
C MET A 72 8.95 -5.37 8.82
N ALA A 73 8.95 -4.06 8.52
CA ALA A 73 7.73 -3.34 8.13
C ALA A 73 7.13 -3.92 6.84
N GLN A 74 7.96 -4.22 5.84
CA GLN A 74 7.54 -4.85 4.59
C GLN A 74 6.97 -6.25 4.80
N ALA A 75 7.55 -7.04 5.70
CA ALA A 75 7.05 -8.37 6.02
C ALA A 75 5.64 -8.30 6.63
N TYR A 76 5.41 -7.39 7.57
CA TYR A 76 4.08 -7.15 8.13
C TYR A 76 3.07 -6.63 7.09
N LEU A 77 3.50 -5.71 6.24
CA LEU A 77 2.69 -5.17 5.16
C LEU A 77 2.27 -6.29 4.20
N LEU A 78 3.19 -7.17 3.81
CA LEU A 78 2.90 -8.32 2.96
C LEU A 78 1.98 -9.34 3.64
N MET A 79 2.13 -9.58 4.95
CA MET A 79 1.20 -10.43 5.71
C MET A 79 -0.19 -9.80 5.85
N SER A 80 -0.29 -8.46 5.85
CA SER A 80 -1.56 -7.74 5.85
C SER A 80 -2.30 -7.92 4.52
N VAL A 81 -1.61 -7.75 3.40
CA VAL A 81 -2.25 -7.79 2.06
C VAL A 81 -2.45 -9.22 1.57
N TYR A 82 -1.48 -10.10 1.78
CA TYR A 82 -1.53 -11.50 1.33
C TYR A 82 -1.98 -12.45 2.45
N GLY A 83 -2.66 -11.96 3.51
CA GLY A 83 -3.27 -12.83 4.51
C GLY A 83 -4.22 -13.86 3.86
N LEU A 84 -4.36 -15.05 4.46
CA LEU A 84 -5.46 -15.93 4.08
C LEU A 84 -6.76 -15.39 4.67
N PRO A 85 -7.88 -15.42 3.93
CA PRO A 85 -9.18 -15.05 4.48
C PRO A 85 -9.46 -15.85 5.75
N ALA A 86 -9.75 -15.14 6.84
CA ALA A 86 -10.04 -15.79 8.10
C ALA A 86 -11.46 -16.40 8.06
N ARG A 87 -11.62 -17.59 8.65
CA ARG A 87 -12.96 -18.21 8.79
C ARG A 87 -13.83 -17.48 9.79
N ARG A 88 -13.20 -16.80 10.75
CA ARG A 88 -13.82 -15.99 11.79
C ARG A 88 -13.14 -14.63 11.82
N TRP A 89 -13.94 -13.58 12.04
CA TRP A 89 -13.41 -12.21 12.11
C TRP A 89 -12.35 -12.05 13.22
N GLU A 90 -12.46 -12.81 14.32
CA GLU A 90 -11.52 -12.83 15.44
C GLU A 90 -10.11 -13.33 15.06
N GLU A 91 -10.04 -14.13 14.00
CA GLU A 91 -8.79 -14.71 13.50
C GLU A 91 -8.14 -13.82 12.44
N ASP A 92 -8.87 -12.84 11.90
CA ASP A 92 -8.36 -11.90 10.90
C ASP A 92 -7.37 -10.93 11.55
N ARG A 93 -6.12 -11.00 11.07
CA ARG A 93 -5.01 -10.18 11.55
C ARG A 93 -4.57 -9.16 10.50
N SER A 94 -5.27 -9.06 9.38
CA SER A 94 -4.84 -8.24 8.23
C SER A 94 -4.72 -6.77 8.64
N TRP A 95 -5.73 -6.23 9.32
CA TRP A 95 -5.68 -4.85 9.83
C TRP A 95 -4.61 -4.65 10.92
N PHE A 96 -4.44 -5.64 11.81
CA PHE A 96 -3.43 -5.57 12.87
C PHE A 96 -1.99 -5.54 12.30
N TYR A 97 -1.70 -6.41 11.32
CA TYR A 97 -0.41 -6.42 10.63
C TYR A 97 -0.17 -5.13 9.84
N GLY A 98 -1.20 -4.57 9.19
CA GLY A 98 -1.10 -3.28 8.51
C GLY A 98 -0.75 -2.14 9.48
N GLY A 99 -1.42 -2.09 10.64
CA GLY A 99 -1.11 -1.13 11.69
C GLY A 99 0.30 -1.28 12.27
N LEU A 100 0.78 -2.52 12.44
CA LEU A 100 2.17 -2.77 12.86
C LEU A 100 3.18 -2.29 11.82
N ALA A 101 2.97 -2.59 10.54
CA ALA A 101 3.82 -2.11 9.45
C ALA A 101 3.92 -0.58 9.44
N GLY A 102 2.79 0.12 9.55
CA GLY A 102 2.73 1.58 9.62
C GLY A 102 3.47 2.16 10.82
N ARG A 103 3.32 1.57 12.01
CA ARG A 103 4.03 2.01 13.22
C ARG A 103 5.53 1.81 13.14
N ILE A 104 5.99 0.66 12.64
CA ILE A 104 7.42 0.40 12.42
C ILE A 104 7.98 1.39 11.39
N ALA A 105 7.26 1.62 10.29
CA ALA A 105 7.66 2.59 9.27
C ALA A 105 7.74 4.02 9.81
N THR A 106 6.81 4.42 10.68
CA THR A 106 6.82 5.73 11.34
C THR A 106 8.00 5.86 12.29
N ASP A 107 8.26 4.84 13.10
CA ASP A 107 9.39 4.81 14.03
C ASP A 107 10.75 4.88 13.33
N LEU A 108 10.85 4.30 12.13
CA LEU A 108 12.01 4.40 11.25
C LEU A 108 12.05 5.71 10.43
N ASN A 109 11.12 6.64 10.68
CA ASN A 109 10.96 7.91 9.99
C ASN A 109 10.88 7.78 8.46
N LEU A 110 10.14 6.77 7.97
CA LEU A 110 9.92 6.59 6.52
C LEU A 110 8.95 7.63 5.93
N ASN A 111 8.18 8.30 6.78
CA ASN A 111 7.24 9.37 6.46
C ASN A 111 7.93 10.70 6.12
N LEU A 112 9.17 10.89 6.59
CA LEU A 112 9.96 12.07 6.29
C LEU A 112 10.53 11.95 4.88
N ALA A 113 10.24 12.93 4.02
CA ALA A 113 10.74 12.94 2.66
C ALA A 113 12.27 12.78 2.67
N PRO A 114 12.87 12.06 1.72
CA PRO A 114 14.32 11.82 1.70
C PRO A 114 15.21 13.07 1.61
N SER A 115 14.62 14.28 1.56
CA SER A 115 15.27 15.59 1.54
C SER A 115 15.28 16.32 2.88
N SER A 116 14.52 15.88 3.91
CA SER A 116 14.35 16.66 5.15
C SER A 116 15.27 16.28 6.31
N THR A 117 15.89 15.10 6.28
CA THR A 117 16.58 14.52 7.46
C THR A 117 18.11 14.50 7.37
N SER A 118 18.68 15.24 6.42
CA SER A 118 20.09 15.60 6.44
C SER A 118 20.19 17.12 6.43
N GLY A 119 20.55 17.70 7.58
CA GLY A 119 20.98 19.09 7.63
C GLY A 119 22.02 19.37 6.55
N SER A 120 21.87 20.52 5.90
CA SER A 120 22.65 21.03 4.77
C SER A 120 22.04 20.76 3.38
N THR A 121 21.44 21.83 2.87
CA THR A 121 21.56 22.30 1.49
C THR A 121 20.79 21.50 0.43
N SER A 122 20.12 22.25 -0.44
CA SER A 122 19.76 21.91 -1.81
C SER A 122 20.96 21.39 -2.61
N SER A 123 21.47 20.23 -2.23
CA SER A 123 22.64 19.63 -2.84
C SER A 123 22.17 18.69 -3.93
N THR A 124 22.46 19.12 -5.16
CA THR A 124 22.71 18.30 -6.34
C THR A 124 23.84 17.29 -6.06
N THR A 125 23.69 16.46 -5.02
CA THR A 125 24.67 15.43 -4.69
C THR A 125 24.40 14.26 -5.61
N LYS A 126 25.34 13.98 -6.52
CA LYS A 126 25.32 12.77 -7.36
C LYS A 126 24.99 11.56 -6.49
N PRO A 127 24.16 10.60 -6.96
CA PRO A 127 23.87 9.39 -6.20
C PRO A 127 25.19 8.73 -5.79
N LEU A 128 25.37 8.49 -4.49
CA LEU A 128 26.58 7.86 -3.92
C LEU A 128 26.85 6.48 -4.57
N SER A 129 25.78 5.79 -4.97
CA SER A 129 25.76 4.59 -5.83
C SER A 129 24.31 4.31 -6.26
N GLU A 130 24.09 3.62 -7.38
CA GLU A 130 22.76 3.13 -7.79
C GLU A 130 22.07 2.35 -6.66
N ARG A 131 22.83 1.53 -5.92
CA ARG A 131 22.30 0.76 -4.80
C ARG A 131 21.75 1.65 -3.68
N HIS A 132 22.45 2.73 -3.34
CA HIS A 132 21.98 3.69 -2.32
C HIS A 132 20.67 4.36 -2.76
N GLU A 133 20.55 4.70 -4.03
CA GLU A 133 19.33 5.30 -4.56
C GLU A 133 18.15 4.32 -4.49
N ARG A 134 18.37 3.05 -4.83
CA ARG A 134 17.35 2.00 -4.71
C ARG A 134 16.89 1.79 -3.27
N GLU A 135 17.79 1.84 -2.28
CA GLU A 135 17.42 1.78 -0.86
C GLU A 135 16.59 3.01 -0.44
N ARG A 136 16.90 4.19 -0.97
CA ARG A 136 16.11 5.40 -0.72
C ARG A 136 14.70 5.28 -1.30
N MET A 137 14.59 4.75 -2.52
CA MET A 137 13.29 4.44 -3.14
C MET A 137 12.53 3.36 -2.38
N ASN A 138 13.23 2.34 -1.88
CA ASN A 138 12.64 1.27 -1.07
C ASN A 138 11.92 1.82 0.17
N ARG A 139 12.52 2.81 0.83
CA ARG A 139 11.91 3.50 1.98
C ARG A 139 10.62 4.23 1.59
N THR A 140 10.65 5.00 0.49
CA THR A 140 9.45 5.69 -0.02
C THR A 140 8.35 4.70 -0.43
N ARG A 141 8.70 3.62 -1.15
CA ARG A 141 7.72 2.57 -1.51
C ARG A 141 7.08 1.95 -0.28
N THR A 142 7.88 1.63 0.72
CA THR A 142 7.39 1.03 1.97
C THR A 142 6.42 1.97 2.66
N TRP A 143 6.75 3.25 2.78
CA TRP A 143 5.86 4.25 3.37
C TRP A 143 4.54 4.39 2.61
N LEU A 144 4.59 4.58 1.29
CA LEU A 144 3.39 4.74 0.47
C LEU A 144 2.49 3.50 0.50
N ASN A 145 3.07 2.30 0.49
CA ASN A 145 2.26 1.08 0.63
C ASN A 145 1.63 0.97 2.03
N CYS A 146 2.35 1.32 3.11
CA CYS A 146 1.78 1.35 4.45
C CYS A 146 0.59 2.32 4.54
N TRP A 147 0.74 3.52 3.98
CA TRP A 147 -0.34 4.51 3.95
C TRP A 147 -1.53 4.03 3.11
N ASN A 148 -1.27 3.46 1.93
CA ASN A 148 -2.32 2.90 1.07
C ASN A 148 -3.12 1.80 1.77
N VAL A 149 -2.44 0.87 2.46
CA VAL A 149 -3.10 -0.21 3.20
C VAL A 149 -3.90 0.31 4.39
N ASP A 150 -3.40 1.31 5.12
CA ASP A 150 -4.14 1.96 6.21
C ASP A 150 -5.44 2.59 5.70
N ARG A 151 -5.35 3.39 4.62
CA ARG A 151 -6.49 4.06 4.00
C ARG A 151 -7.47 3.10 3.38
N SER A 152 -7.00 2.10 2.63
CA SER A 152 -7.88 1.11 2.01
C SER A 152 -8.61 0.28 3.06
N SER A 153 -7.93 -0.09 4.15
CA SER A 153 -8.56 -0.81 5.28
C SER A 153 -9.60 0.03 6.00
N ALA A 154 -9.33 1.33 6.18
CA ALA A 154 -10.28 2.28 6.77
C ALA A 154 -11.56 2.37 5.93
N VAL A 155 -11.44 2.43 4.60
CA VAL A 155 -12.59 2.48 3.71
C VAL A 155 -13.32 1.13 3.63
N GLN A 156 -12.60 0.02 3.48
CA GLN A 156 -13.19 -1.33 3.31
C GLN A 156 -13.91 -1.82 4.57
N PHE A 157 -13.29 -1.65 5.74
CA PHE A 157 -13.77 -2.25 6.99
C PHE A 157 -14.35 -1.21 7.97
N GLY A 158 -14.46 0.05 7.55
CA GLY A 158 -14.91 1.15 8.42
C GLY A 158 -13.97 1.40 9.60
N LYS A 159 -12.69 1.04 9.48
CA LYS A 159 -11.69 1.22 10.54
C LYS A 159 -11.25 2.69 10.60
N PRO A 160 -10.83 3.20 11.77
CA PRO A 160 -10.16 4.49 11.83
C PRO A 160 -8.81 4.41 11.08
N THR A 161 -8.44 5.51 10.43
CA THR A 161 -7.11 5.69 9.84
C THR A 161 -6.06 5.85 10.95
N GLY A 162 -4.94 5.15 10.82
CA GLY A 162 -3.83 5.20 11.79
C GLY A 162 -2.64 6.05 11.37
N LEU A 163 -2.52 6.40 10.09
CA LEU A 163 -1.41 7.22 9.55
C LEU A 163 -1.94 8.56 9.04
N GLU A 164 -1.15 9.63 9.09
CA GLU A 164 -1.54 10.95 8.56
C GLU A 164 -1.16 11.12 7.08
N GLU A 165 -1.79 12.08 6.39
CA GLU A 165 -1.38 12.49 5.03
C GLU A 165 -0.19 13.47 5.10
N ASP A 166 1.02 12.92 5.15
CA ASP A 166 2.26 13.71 5.20
C ASP A 166 2.74 14.23 3.83
N GLU A 167 3.90 14.91 3.84
CA GLU A 167 4.54 15.46 2.65
C GLU A 167 4.98 14.39 1.65
N THR A 168 5.40 13.20 2.10
CA THR A 168 5.78 12.10 1.22
C THR A 168 4.56 11.58 0.46
N VAL A 169 3.42 11.45 1.13
CA VAL A 169 2.14 11.06 0.52
C VAL A 169 1.68 12.13 -0.48
N ARG A 170 1.62 13.40 -0.07
CA ARG A 170 1.25 14.53 -0.95
C ARG A 170 2.20 14.70 -2.13
N GLY A 171 3.46 14.33 -1.95
CA GLY A 171 4.53 14.38 -2.93
C GLY A 171 4.63 13.14 -3.83
N ALA A 172 3.79 12.11 -3.67
CA ALA A 172 3.93 10.82 -4.38
C ALA A 172 4.00 10.98 -5.91
N LYS A 173 3.13 11.82 -6.48
CA LYS A 173 3.13 12.13 -7.92
C LYS A 173 4.42 12.81 -8.39
N ALA A 174 4.97 13.72 -7.58
CA ALA A 174 6.22 14.39 -7.88
C ALA A 174 7.41 13.41 -7.77
N TRP A 175 7.39 12.54 -6.75
CA TRP A 175 8.38 11.47 -6.58
C TRP A 175 8.41 10.52 -7.79
N TYR A 176 7.25 10.05 -8.26
CA TYR A 176 7.17 9.19 -9.45
C TYR A 176 7.73 9.87 -10.71
N ARG A 177 7.51 11.17 -10.86
CA ARG A 177 8.00 11.95 -12.02
C ARG A 177 9.46 12.38 -11.90
N SER A 178 10.08 12.21 -10.73
CA SER A 178 11.45 12.60 -10.48
C SER A 178 12.43 11.86 -11.40
N GLY A 179 13.55 12.50 -11.74
CA GLY A 179 14.61 11.86 -12.54
C GLY A 179 15.17 10.58 -11.90
N ILE A 180 15.06 10.51 -10.57
CA ILE A 180 15.51 9.39 -9.76
C ILE A 180 14.61 8.17 -9.95
N ASN A 181 13.29 8.35 -9.89
CA ASN A 181 12.36 7.26 -10.17
C ASN A 181 12.47 6.81 -11.64
N LYS A 182 12.67 7.74 -12.57
CA LYS A 182 12.90 7.38 -13.99
C LYS A 182 14.16 6.55 -14.21
N ALA A 183 15.22 6.77 -13.42
CA ALA A 183 16.50 6.07 -13.59
C ALA A 183 16.51 4.68 -12.92
N SER A 184 15.94 4.55 -11.73
CA SER A 184 16.07 3.35 -10.89
C SER A 184 14.74 2.81 -10.35
N GLY A 185 13.62 3.35 -10.83
CA GLY A 185 12.27 2.96 -10.42
C GLY A 185 11.82 1.60 -10.94
N ASP A 186 10.79 1.09 -10.29
CA ASP A 186 10.11 -0.11 -10.72
C ASP A 186 8.96 0.31 -11.64
N LYS A 187 8.72 -0.46 -12.70
CA LYS A 187 7.60 -0.21 -13.63
C LYS A 187 6.24 -0.18 -12.91
N TYR A 188 6.12 -0.85 -11.75
CA TYR A 188 4.88 -0.89 -10.97
C TYR A 188 4.72 0.32 -10.02
N ASP A 189 5.71 1.22 -9.92
CA ASP A 189 5.60 2.44 -9.11
C ASP A 189 4.43 3.34 -9.59
N VAL A 190 4.04 3.24 -10.86
CA VAL A 190 2.88 3.94 -11.41
C VAL A 190 1.58 3.52 -10.73
N HIS A 191 1.40 2.23 -10.44
CA HIS A 191 0.21 1.70 -9.81
C HIS A 191 0.15 2.11 -8.33
N LEU A 192 1.30 2.04 -7.66
CA LEU A 192 1.45 2.50 -6.27
C LEU A 192 0.99 3.96 -6.12
N VAL A 193 1.52 4.84 -6.96
CA VAL A 193 1.25 6.28 -6.89
C VAL A 193 -0.18 6.61 -7.35
N ALA A 194 -0.67 5.96 -8.41
CA ALA A 194 -2.06 6.14 -8.84
C ALA A 194 -3.04 5.75 -7.73
N PHE A 195 -2.76 4.65 -7.01
CA PHE A 195 -3.59 4.21 -5.91
C PHE A 195 -3.53 5.18 -4.71
N THR A 196 -2.35 5.74 -4.41
CA THR A 196 -2.20 6.79 -3.40
C THR A 196 -3.02 8.04 -3.74
N GLU A 197 -2.95 8.52 -4.98
CA GLU A 197 -3.74 9.69 -5.43
C GLU A 197 -5.24 9.43 -5.34
N LEU A 198 -5.69 8.24 -5.75
CA LEU A 198 -7.09 7.83 -5.64
C LEU A 198 -7.56 7.84 -4.18
N LEU A 199 -6.78 7.25 -3.27
CA LEU A 199 -7.13 7.21 -1.84
C LEU A 199 -7.14 8.60 -1.20
N MET A 200 -6.25 9.52 -1.59
CA MET A 200 -6.32 10.93 -1.15
C MET A 200 -7.60 11.62 -1.60
N ILE A 201 -8.00 11.44 -2.87
CA ILE A 201 -9.26 11.97 -3.40
C ILE A 201 -10.44 11.38 -2.62
N MET A 202 -10.43 10.07 -2.37
CA MET A 202 -11.46 9.37 -1.62
C MET A 202 -11.58 9.87 -0.17
N THR A 203 -10.45 10.10 0.51
CA THR A 203 -10.45 10.65 1.87
C THR A 203 -11.11 12.03 1.89
N ARG A 204 -10.71 12.93 1.00
CA ARG A 204 -11.29 14.29 0.90
C ARG A 204 -12.77 14.27 0.52
N PHE A 205 -13.18 13.35 -0.35
CA PHE A 205 -14.59 13.16 -0.70
C PHE A 205 -15.39 12.71 0.51
N HIS A 206 -14.90 11.72 1.25
CA HIS A 206 -15.57 11.20 2.44
C HIS A 206 -15.70 12.26 3.56
N GLU A 207 -14.68 13.08 3.77
CA GLU A 207 -14.70 14.21 4.71
C GLU A 207 -15.77 15.25 4.34
N ARG A 208 -16.00 15.48 3.05
CA ARG A 208 -17.00 16.45 2.56
C ARG A 208 -18.43 15.92 2.62
N VAL A 209 -18.65 14.64 2.31
CA VAL A 209 -19.98 14.05 2.19
C VAL A 209 -20.53 13.51 3.53
N GLY A 210 -19.65 13.26 4.52
CA GLY A 210 -20.07 12.81 5.84
C GLY A 210 -20.83 11.47 5.82
N VAL A 211 -21.86 11.34 6.66
CA VAL A 211 -22.62 10.08 6.89
C VAL A 211 -23.41 9.60 5.66
N ALA A 212 -23.72 10.48 4.71
CA ALA A 212 -24.40 10.13 3.46
C ALA A 212 -23.53 9.25 2.52
N GLY A 213 -22.21 9.17 2.76
CA GLY A 213 -21.24 8.41 1.96
C GLY A 213 -21.23 6.88 2.19
N ALA A 214 -22.12 6.33 3.02
CA ALA A 214 -22.14 4.89 3.33
C ALA A 214 -22.33 3.98 2.10
N LYS A 215 -23.07 4.44 1.07
CA LYS A 215 -23.23 3.71 -0.20
C LYS A 215 -21.95 3.70 -1.06
N VAL A 216 -21.14 4.76 -0.97
CA VAL A 216 -19.86 4.86 -1.68
C VAL A 216 -18.82 3.91 -1.09
N ARG A 217 -18.87 3.65 0.23
CA ARG A 217 -18.04 2.60 0.87
C ARG A 217 -18.29 1.21 0.28
N PHE A 218 -19.53 0.92 -0.14
CA PHE A 218 -19.90 -0.38 -0.73
C PHE A 218 -19.40 -0.55 -2.18
N LEU A 219 -19.52 0.49 -3.01
CA LEU A 219 -18.98 0.46 -4.38
C LEU A 219 -17.45 0.43 -4.38
N LEU A 220 -16.81 1.15 -3.47
CA LEU A 220 -15.35 1.12 -3.33
C LEU A 220 -14.85 -0.20 -2.73
N PHE A 221 -15.64 -0.86 -1.86
CA PHE A 221 -15.37 -2.22 -1.41
C PHE A 221 -15.31 -3.17 -2.61
N LEU A 222 -16.25 -3.09 -3.57
CA LEU A 222 -16.20 -3.90 -4.79
C LEU A 222 -14.96 -3.58 -5.63
N PHE A 223 -14.63 -2.30 -5.79
CA PHE A 223 -13.47 -1.85 -6.55
C PHE A 223 -12.16 -2.36 -5.96
N LEU A 224 -11.97 -2.21 -4.64
CA LEU A 224 -10.78 -2.64 -3.91
C LEU A 224 -10.66 -4.17 -3.85
N ASN A 225 -11.77 -4.91 -3.72
CA ASN A 225 -11.74 -6.37 -3.76
C ASN A 225 -11.43 -6.91 -5.17
N MET A 226 -11.78 -6.19 -6.24
CA MET A 226 -11.38 -6.56 -7.60
C MET A 226 -9.84 -6.58 -7.78
N PHE A 227 -9.08 -5.82 -6.98
CA PHE A 227 -7.61 -5.90 -6.95
C PHE A 227 -7.06 -7.00 -6.04
N ILE A 228 -7.84 -7.48 -5.08
CA ILE A 228 -7.41 -8.38 -4.00
C ILE A 228 -7.84 -9.84 -4.26
N ASP A 229 -8.83 -10.09 -5.13
CA ASP A 229 -9.21 -11.45 -5.51
C ASP A 229 -7.97 -12.22 -6.01
N ASN A 230 -7.64 -13.28 -5.26
CA ASN A 230 -6.39 -14.04 -5.29
C ASN A 230 -6.10 -14.74 -6.64
N ASP A 231 -6.95 -14.59 -7.64
CA ASP A 231 -6.89 -15.33 -8.90
C ASP A 231 -6.31 -14.55 -10.09
N GLY A 232 -5.78 -13.33 -9.89
CA GLY A 232 -4.80 -12.71 -10.78
C GLY A 232 -5.15 -12.63 -12.28
N LEU A 233 -6.43 -12.72 -12.66
CA LEU A 233 -6.87 -12.88 -14.05
C LEU A 233 -7.52 -11.63 -14.67
N LEU A 234 -7.73 -10.55 -13.92
CA LEU A 234 -8.53 -9.39 -14.39
C LEU A 234 -7.91 -8.04 -13.99
N LEU A 235 -6.77 -7.63 -14.56
CA LEU A 235 -6.12 -6.41 -14.02
C LEU A 235 -5.36 -5.46 -14.96
N GLN A 236 -5.73 -5.40 -16.25
CA GLN A 236 -5.24 -4.28 -17.09
C GLN A 236 -6.30 -3.53 -17.88
N ARG A 237 -7.37 -4.20 -18.35
CA ARG A 237 -8.48 -3.50 -19.03
C ARG A 237 -9.43 -2.81 -18.05
N ASP A 238 -9.61 -3.39 -16.87
CA ASP A 238 -10.61 -2.91 -15.92
C ASP A 238 -10.16 -1.71 -15.11
N LEU A 239 -8.85 -1.48 -14.93
CA LEU A 239 -8.37 -0.33 -14.15
C LEU A 239 -8.82 1.01 -14.74
N ARG A 240 -8.70 1.17 -16.06
CA ARG A 240 -9.10 2.39 -16.77
C ARG A 240 -10.61 2.55 -16.80
N ALA A 241 -11.33 1.48 -17.15
CA ALA A 241 -12.79 1.47 -17.17
C ALA A 241 -13.39 1.77 -15.79
N ALA A 242 -12.76 1.24 -14.74
CA ALA A 242 -13.23 1.42 -13.38
C ALA A 242 -12.83 2.82 -12.85
N THR A 243 -11.67 3.37 -13.23
CA THR A 243 -11.34 4.78 -12.95
C THR A 243 -12.33 5.73 -13.66
N GLU A 244 -12.64 5.48 -14.93
CA GLU A 244 -13.61 6.24 -15.73
C GLU A 244 -15.04 6.12 -15.15
N ALA A 245 -15.44 4.92 -14.68
CA ALA A 245 -16.73 4.71 -14.03
C ALA A 245 -16.83 5.46 -12.69
N THR A 246 -15.75 5.46 -11.92
CA THR A 246 -15.68 6.17 -10.63
C THR A 246 -15.71 7.68 -10.84
N GLU A 247 -15.02 8.20 -11.88
CA GLU A 247 -15.07 9.60 -12.28
C GLU A 247 -16.46 10.01 -12.75
N ALA A 248 -17.13 9.18 -13.56
CA ALA A 248 -18.50 9.44 -14.03
C ALA A 248 -19.51 9.46 -12.87
N GLU A 249 -19.37 8.54 -11.91
CA GLU A 249 -20.23 8.51 -10.73
C GLU A 249 -19.96 9.72 -9.83
N LEU A 250 -18.69 10.06 -9.57
CA LEU A 250 -18.32 11.28 -8.85
C LEU A 250 -18.86 12.55 -9.52
N GLN A 251 -18.89 12.60 -10.85
CA GLN A 251 -19.45 13.73 -11.60
C GLN A 251 -20.98 13.80 -11.43
N ALA A 252 -21.69 12.68 -11.56
CA ALA A 252 -23.14 12.65 -11.32
C ALA A 252 -23.51 13.08 -9.90
N TRP A 253 -22.70 12.72 -8.90
CA TRP A 253 -22.90 13.16 -7.52
C TRP A 253 -22.57 14.65 -7.30
N ARG A 254 -21.59 15.21 -8.02
CA ARG A 254 -21.35 16.67 -8.03
C ARG A 254 -22.53 17.41 -8.61
N ASP A 255 -23.02 16.98 -9.76
CA ASP A 255 -24.15 17.62 -10.44
C ASP A 255 -25.42 17.56 -9.56
N ALA A 256 -25.63 16.46 -8.83
CA ALA A 256 -26.73 16.32 -7.87
C ALA A 256 -26.57 17.21 -6.61
N ALA A 257 -25.34 17.39 -6.13
CA ALA A 257 -25.06 18.27 -5.00
C ALA A 257 -25.20 19.75 -5.38
N ASP A 258 -24.73 20.16 -6.55
CA ASP A 258 -24.87 21.52 -7.08
C ASP A 258 -26.35 21.86 -7.32
N TRP A 259 -27.14 20.91 -7.86
CA TRP A 259 -28.60 21.04 -7.99
C TRP A 259 -29.31 21.28 -6.65
N SER A 260 -28.88 20.60 -5.59
CA SER A 260 -29.47 20.79 -4.26
C SER A 260 -29.19 22.18 -3.68
N TYR A 261 -28.01 22.74 -3.98
CA TYR A 261 -27.58 24.06 -3.51
C TYR A 261 -28.33 25.19 -4.22
N GLU A 262 -28.55 25.08 -5.54
CA GLU A 262 -29.30 26.07 -6.31
C GLU A 262 -30.77 26.15 -5.86
N HIS A 263 -31.42 25.01 -5.61
CA HIS A 263 -32.83 24.98 -5.21
C HIS A 263 -33.11 25.19 -3.71
N GLU A 264 -32.09 25.12 -2.85
CA GLU A 264 -32.20 25.63 -1.47
C GLU A 264 -32.08 27.16 -1.40
N SER A 265 -31.34 27.78 -2.33
CA SER A 265 -31.25 29.24 -2.42
C SER A 265 -32.55 29.91 -2.89
N ASP A 266 -33.29 29.26 -3.78
CA ASP A 266 -34.59 29.73 -4.28
C ASP A 266 -35.74 29.61 -3.26
N LYS A 267 -35.56 28.84 -2.17
CA LYS A 267 -36.57 28.71 -1.10
C LYS A 267 -36.42 29.74 0.02
N ASN A 268 -35.32 30.49 0.04
CA ASN A 268 -34.97 31.47 1.08
C ASN A 268 -34.94 32.93 0.56
N GLY A 269 -35.41 33.20 -0.67
CA GLY A 269 -35.65 34.53 -1.23
C GLY A 269 -37.14 34.82 -1.40
#